data_AF-A0A5C8MQD6-F1
#
_entry.id   AF-A0A5C8MQD6-F1
#
_cell.length_a   1.000
_cell.length_b   1.000
_cell.length_c   1.000
_cell.angle_alpha   90.00
_cell.angle_beta   90.00
_cell.angle_gamma   90.00
#
_symmetry.space_group_name_H-M   'P 1'
#
loop_
_entity.id
_entity.type
_entity.pdbx_description
1 polymer ?
#
loop_
_entity_poly.entity_id
_entity_poly.type
_entity_poly.pdbx_seq_one_letter_code
_entity_poly.pdbx_strand_id
1 'polypeptide(L)'
;LRAARLVWSNIVQAFGGSEQAQKIAMHARTSYFTKTIYDPYVNMLRAAAEAFAATIGGADSLHVSPFDEAIGPADEFSRRIARNTQLILLEEAHIANVIDPAGGSYYVETLTAQLAEEAWKLFQQIEGKGGIVKTLQDGFVQVEVENVAKQRKDNVKKRKEKIVGTNFYANLAEAPIQKARENSENDEKQLSSSALNEENVAQLQAGFGEKRWIETAVFMAVRRATAQEIEAALKADEASVSVKPIKQWRLAEPFEQLRKASEAHLEKHGARPTVHLINIGSIPNYKARADFITGFFEAGGMAVVKSEGIHTAEKAVSEAINANGTHYIICGSDESYTDIVPAIAKALKQANSNVKLYVAGKQAPDVEQSFVQAGVDGFIHIGSNCYETIVSFMKEMGVDLNE
;
A
#
# COMPACT_ATOMS: atom_id res chain seq x y z
N LEU A 1 15.26 -13.83 6.68
CA LEU A 1 15.27 -15.28 6.94
C LEU A 1 16.58 -15.75 7.55
N ARG A 2 17.74 -15.54 6.90
CA ARG A 2 19.08 -15.86 7.45
C ARG A 2 19.29 -15.33 8.88
N ALA A 3 19.09 -14.03 9.09
CA ALA A 3 19.21 -13.39 10.41
C ALA A 3 18.27 -13.99 11.48
N ALA A 4 17.05 -14.36 11.08
CA ALA A 4 16.06 -14.95 12.00
C ALA A 4 16.50 -16.34 12.49
N ARG A 5 17.11 -17.17 11.62
CA ARG A 5 17.67 -18.47 12.02
C ARG A 5 18.78 -18.29 13.04
N LEU A 6 19.68 -17.33 12.83
CA LEU A 6 20.77 -17.00 13.77
C LEU A 6 20.22 -16.56 15.13
N VAL A 7 19.33 -15.58 15.14
CA VAL A 7 18.73 -15.04 16.38
C VAL A 7 17.97 -16.15 17.14
N TRP A 8 17.17 -16.95 16.43
CA TRP A 8 16.41 -18.05 17.03
C TRP A 8 17.32 -19.10 17.67
N SER A 9 18.37 -19.52 16.97
CA SER A 9 19.35 -20.49 17.48
C SER A 9 19.95 -20.01 18.80
N ASN A 10 20.34 -18.73 18.86
CA ASN A 10 20.92 -18.12 20.06
C ASN A 10 19.92 -18.02 21.21
N ILE A 11 18.66 -17.67 20.93
CA ILE A 11 17.59 -17.64 21.94
C ILE A 11 17.42 -19.05 22.52
N VAL A 12 17.16 -20.06 21.68
CA VAL A 12 16.91 -21.43 22.15
C VAL A 12 18.11 -21.98 22.93
N GLN A 13 19.33 -21.72 22.48
CA GLN A 13 20.55 -22.12 23.18
C GLN A 13 20.63 -21.48 24.58
N ALA A 14 20.32 -20.18 24.71
CA ALA A 14 20.35 -19.47 25.99
C ALA A 14 19.34 -20.03 27.00
N PHE A 15 18.21 -20.56 26.52
CA PHE A 15 17.21 -21.26 27.35
C PHE A 15 17.53 -22.75 27.57
N GLY A 16 18.71 -23.24 27.16
CA GLY A 16 19.16 -24.61 27.38
C GLY A 16 18.63 -25.64 26.37
N GLY A 17 18.11 -25.20 25.23
CA GLY A 17 17.61 -26.09 24.18
C GLY A 17 18.71 -26.82 23.41
N SER A 18 18.43 -28.06 23.00
CA SER A 18 19.34 -28.88 22.20
C SER A 18 19.54 -28.34 20.78
N GLU A 19 20.57 -28.82 20.08
CA GLU A 19 20.80 -28.48 18.66
C GLU A 19 19.59 -28.81 17.77
N GLN A 20 18.86 -29.89 18.10
CA GLN A 20 17.66 -30.24 17.37
C GLN A 20 16.53 -29.22 17.60
N ALA A 21 16.40 -28.67 18.80
CA ALA A 21 15.42 -27.63 19.13
C ALA A 21 15.77 -26.26 18.53
N GLN A 22 17.05 -26.02 18.20
CA GLN A 22 17.51 -24.78 17.56
C GLN A 22 17.12 -24.71 16.06
N LYS A 23 16.74 -25.83 15.45
CA LYS A 23 16.24 -25.86 14.07
C LYS A 23 14.86 -25.19 14.00
N ILE A 24 14.71 -24.24 13.07
CA ILE A 24 13.44 -23.55 12.79
C ILE A 24 12.96 -23.91 11.39
N ALA A 25 11.67 -24.20 11.22
CA ALA A 25 11.02 -24.29 9.91
C ALA A 25 10.25 -22.98 9.65
N MET A 26 10.50 -22.35 8.51
CA MET A 26 9.91 -21.07 8.14
C MET A 26 9.06 -21.20 6.87
N HIS A 27 7.77 -20.94 7.02
CA HIS A 27 6.89 -20.68 5.90
C HIS A 27 7.00 -19.21 5.48
N ALA A 28 7.12 -18.95 4.17
CA ALA A 28 7.08 -17.62 3.61
C ALA A 28 5.83 -17.42 2.76
N ARG A 29 5.23 -16.22 2.83
CA ARG A 29 4.14 -15.78 1.98
C ARG A 29 4.50 -14.45 1.33
N THR A 30 4.24 -14.32 0.03
CA THR A 30 4.38 -13.03 -0.67
C THR A 30 3.45 -11.98 -0.08
N SER A 31 3.84 -10.72 -0.11
CA SER A 31 3.19 -9.71 0.74
C SER A 31 1.87 -9.23 0.15
N TYR A 32 0.80 -9.23 0.95
CA TYR A 32 -0.45 -8.56 0.61
C TYR A 32 -0.29 -7.03 0.58
N PHE A 33 0.59 -6.50 1.43
CA PHE A 33 0.84 -5.06 1.60
C PHE A 33 1.26 -4.36 0.30
N THR A 34 1.92 -5.08 -0.62
CA THR A 34 2.45 -4.55 -1.89
C THR A 34 1.47 -4.65 -3.05
N LYS A 35 0.34 -5.33 -2.87
CA LYS A 35 -0.63 -5.59 -3.95
C LYS A 35 -1.45 -4.35 -4.28
N THR A 36 -1.69 -4.14 -5.57
CA THR A 36 -2.49 -3.02 -6.11
C THR A 36 -3.76 -3.55 -6.77
N ILE A 37 -4.85 -2.77 -6.73
CA ILE A 37 -6.09 -3.10 -7.48
C ILE A 37 -6.09 -2.50 -8.88
N TYR A 38 -5.35 -1.39 -9.09
CA TYR A 38 -5.04 -0.85 -10.41
C TYR A 38 -3.71 -1.41 -10.89
N ASP A 39 -3.58 -1.61 -12.19
CA ASP A 39 -2.49 -2.34 -12.84
C ASP A 39 -2.15 -3.66 -12.13
N PRO A 40 -3.13 -4.53 -11.89
CA PRO A 40 -2.96 -5.71 -11.04
C PRO A 40 -1.98 -6.72 -11.65
N TYR A 41 -1.74 -6.72 -12.96
CA TYR A 41 -0.75 -7.60 -13.58
C TYR A 41 0.68 -7.31 -13.10
N VAL A 42 0.99 -6.08 -12.68
CA VAL A 42 2.28 -5.76 -12.03
C VAL A 42 2.45 -6.54 -10.73
N ASN A 43 1.37 -6.97 -10.07
CA ASN A 43 1.47 -7.84 -8.91
C ASN A 43 2.10 -9.20 -9.21
N MET A 44 2.06 -9.69 -10.46
CA MET A 44 2.79 -10.90 -10.86
C MET A 44 4.30 -10.69 -10.72
N LEU A 45 4.81 -9.52 -11.14
CA LEU A 45 6.22 -9.16 -11.03
C LEU A 45 6.64 -8.99 -9.55
N ARG A 46 5.78 -8.33 -8.76
CA ARG A 46 5.99 -8.18 -7.31
C ARG A 46 6.08 -9.55 -6.63
N ALA A 47 5.12 -10.42 -6.90
CA ALA A 47 5.06 -11.76 -6.33
C ALA A 47 6.26 -12.62 -6.76
N ALA A 48 6.72 -12.52 -8.01
CA ALA A 48 7.90 -13.23 -8.49
C ALA A 48 9.19 -12.79 -7.77
N ALA A 49 9.40 -11.48 -7.59
CA ALA A 49 10.55 -10.96 -6.85
C ALA A 49 10.50 -11.33 -5.36
N GLU A 50 9.33 -11.28 -4.74
CA GLU A 50 9.09 -11.69 -3.35
C GLU A 50 9.33 -13.21 -3.17
N ALA A 51 8.86 -14.03 -4.10
CA ALA A 51 9.07 -15.47 -4.14
C ALA A 51 10.55 -15.82 -4.25
N PHE A 52 11.26 -15.17 -5.18
CA PHE A 52 12.70 -15.34 -5.36
C PHE A 52 13.47 -15.00 -4.07
N ALA A 53 13.13 -13.89 -3.42
CA ALA A 53 13.74 -13.49 -2.14
C ALA A 53 13.48 -14.50 -1.02
N ALA A 54 12.27 -15.06 -0.94
CA ALA A 54 11.93 -16.10 0.02
C ALA A 54 12.74 -17.39 -0.22
N THR A 55 12.89 -17.81 -1.48
CA THR A 55 13.62 -19.02 -1.84
C THR A 55 15.12 -18.89 -1.59
N ILE A 56 15.75 -17.79 -2.03
CA ILE A 56 17.18 -17.52 -1.72
C ILE A 56 17.41 -17.38 -0.22
N GLY A 57 16.45 -16.81 0.50
CA GLY A 57 16.51 -16.71 1.96
C GLY A 57 16.40 -18.06 2.68
N GLY A 58 16.13 -19.15 1.96
CA GLY A 58 16.01 -20.50 2.48
C GLY A 58 14.71 -20.73 3.24
N ALA A 59 13.56 -20.28 2.71
CA ALA A 59 12.25 -20.67 3.23
C ALA A 59 11.99 -22.18 3.03
N ASP A 60 11.37 -22.83 4.01
CA ASP A 60 11.07 -24.27 3.98
C ASP A 60 9.78 -24.56 3.18
N SER A 61 8.87 -23.59 3.11
CA SER A 61 7.71 -23.63 2.22
C SER A 61 7.31 -22.22 1.79
N LEU A 62 6.67 -22.11 0.62
CA LEU A 62 6.34 -20.83 0.01
C LEU A 62 4.88 -20.79 -0.46
N HIS A 63 4.20 -19.70 -0.13
CA HIS A 63 2.92 -19.30 -0.72
C HIS A 63 3.14 -18.04 -1.57
N VAL A 64 2.99 -18.19 -2.88
CA VAL A 64 2.86 -17.07 -3.82
C VAL A 64 1.38 -16.70 -3.94
N SER A 65 1.02 -15.50 -3.50
CA SER A 65 -0.34 -14.98 -3.61
C SER A 65 -0.70 -14.72 -5.08
N PRO A 66 -1.94 -15.04 -5.50
CA PRO A 66 -2.49 -14.64 -6.79
C PRO A 66 -2.39 -13.12 -7.00
N PHE A 67 -2.14 -12.70 -8.25
CA PHE A 67 -1.90 -11.30 -8.60
C PHE A 67 -3.12 -10.39 -8.35
N ASP A 68 -4.29 -10.99 -8.23
CA ASP A 68 -5.61 -10.38 -8.10
C ASP A 68 -6.21 -10.56 -6.69
N GLU A 69 -5.39 -10.99 -5.72
CA GLU A 69 -5.79 -11.21 -4.31
C GLU A 69 -6.34 -9.93 -3.64
N ALA A 70 -5.89 -8.75 -4.08
CA ALA A 70 -6.39 -7.47 -3.56
C ALA A 70 -7.79 -7.10 -4.09
N ILE A 71 -8.26 -7.76 -5.15
CA ILE A 71 -9.52 -7.45 -5.83
C ILE A 71 -10.64 -8.40 -5.37
N GLY A 72 -10.31 -9.68 -5.16
CA GLY A 72 -11.28 -10.69 -4.70
C GLY A 72 -10.72 -12.11 -4.75
N PRO A 73 -11.56 -13.14 -4.55
CA PRO A 73 -11.16 -14.54 -4.56
C PRO A 73 -10.44 -14.94 -5.85
N ALA A 74 -9.39 -15.77 -5.74
CA ALA A 74 -8.59 -16.17 -6.88
C ALA A 74 -9.31 -17.19 -7.77
N ASP A 75 -9.26 -16.99 -9.08
CA ASP A 75 -9.79 -17.90 -10.10
C ASP A 75 -8.74 -18.95 -10.53
N GLU A 76 -9.10 -19.81 -11.48
CA GLU A 76 -8.19 -20.84 -11.99
C GLU A 76 -6.93 -20.23 -12.62
N PHE A 77 -7.09 -19.14 -13.37
CA PHE A 77 -5.99 -18.49 -14.08
C PHE A 77 -4.99 -17.89 -13.09
N SER A 78 -5.45 -17.09 -12.12
CA SER A 78 -4.59 -16.43 -11.15
C SER A 78 -3.91 -17.41 -10.19
N ARG A 79 -4.60 -18.48 -9.79
CA ARG A 79 -4.00 -19.60 -9.04
C ARG A 79 -2.93 -20.33 -9.87
N ARG A 80 -3.18 -20.56 -11.16
CA ARG A 80 -2.22 -21.20 -12.06
C ARG A 80 -0.95 -20.37 -12.18
N ILE A 81 -1.07 -19.05 -12.38
CA ILE A 81 0.07 -18.14 -12.46
C ILE A 81 0.88 -18.21 -11.15
N ALA A 82 0.24 -18.05 -10.00
CA ALA A 82 0.90 -18.09 -8.70
C ALA A 82 1.67 -19.39 -8.44
N ARG A 83 1.07 -20.54 -8.77
CA ARG A 83 1.76 -21.85 -8.66
C ARG A 83 2.91 -21.95 -9.66
N ASN A 84 2.70 -21.56 -10.91
CA ASN A 84 3.71 -21.66 -11.95
C ASN A 84 4.91 -20.75 -11.69
N THR A 85 4.75 -19.62 -11.01
CA THR A 85 5.89 -18.81 -10.54
C THR A 85 6.85 -19.64 -9.69
N GLN A 86 6.34 -20.49 -8.80
CA GLN A 86 7.20 -21.37 -7.99
C GLN A 86 7.86 -22.46 -8.83
N LEU A 87 7.12 -23.05 -9.78
CA LEU A 87 7.65 -24.07 -10.68
C LEU A 87 8.76 -23.52 -11.59
N ILE A 88 8.58 -22.32 -12.16
CA ILE A 88 9.60 -21.66 -12.98
C ILE A 88 10.86 -21.41 -12.14
N LEU A 89 10.72 -20.93 -10.90
CA LEU A 89 11.86 -20.74 -10.01
C LEU A 89 12.63 -22.04 -9.75
N LEU A 90 11.91 -23.15 -9.59
CA LEU A 90 12.50 -24.45 -9.30
C LEU A 90 13.14 -25.11 -10.54
N GLU A 91 12.37 -25.22 -11.62
CA GLU A 91 12.68 -26.06 -12.79
C GLU A 91 13.45 -25.31 -13.87
N GLU A 92 13.32 -23.98 -13.98
CA GLU A 92 13.95 -23.20 -15.06
C GLU A 92 15.01 -22.24 -14.52
N ALA A 93 14.76 -21.57 -13.39
CA ALA A 93 15.74 -20.72 -12.75
C ALA A 93 16.73 -21.51 -11.87
N HIS A 94 16.47 -22.81 -11.64
CA HIS A 94 17.34 -23.74 -10.92
C HIS A 94 17.79 -23.24 -9.54
N ILE A 95 16.93 -22.48 -8.87
CA ILE A 95 17.30 -21.76 -7.64
C ILE A 95 17.61 -22.70 -6.47
N ALA A 96 17.18 -23.96 -6.56
CA ALA A 96 17.40 -25.00 -5.55
C ALA A 96 18.71 -25.79 -5.75
N ASN A 97 19.47 -25.55 -6.82
CA ASN A 97 20.68 -26.33 -7.12
C ASN A 97 21.87 -25.98 -6.22
N VAL A 98 21.87 -24.81 -5.60
CA VAL A 98 22.95 -24.34 -4.71
C VAL A 98 22.36 -23.99 -3.34
N ILE A 99 22.95 -24.52 -2.28
CA ILE A 99 22.58 -24.19 -0.91
C ILE A 99 23.07 -22.79 -0.58
N ASP A 100 22.18 -21.93 -0.06
CA ASP A 100 22.45 -20.53 0.31
C ASP A 100 23.28 -19.77 -0.76
N PRO A 101 22.74 -19.56 -1.98
CA PRO A 101 23.50 -18.96 -3.08
C PRO A 101 23.95 -17.52 -2.80
N ALA A 102 23.35 -16.85 -1.80
CA ALA A 102 23.77 -15.51 -1.35
C ALA A 102 24.90 -15.54 -0.31
N GLY A 103 25.31 -16.73 0.16
CA GLY A 103 26.37 -16.92 1.13
C GLY A 103 27.71 -16.38 0.63
N GLY A 104 28.41 -15.64 1.49
CA GLY A 104 29.70 -15.02 1.16
C GLY A 104 29.60 -13.69 0.41
N SER A 105 28.39 -13.26 0.00
CA SER A 105 28.18 -11.92 -0.51
C SER A 105 28.42 -10.88 0.59
N TYR A 106 29.43 -10.02 0.41
CA TYR A 106 29.76 -8.97 1.38
C TYR A 106 28.53 -8.15 1.81
N TYR A 107 27.69 -7.77 0.84
CA TYR A 107 26.47 -7.01 1.10
C TYR A 107 25.45 -7.81 1.92
N VAL A 108 25.14 -9.05 1.52
CA VAL A 108 24.10 -9.85 2.19
C VAL A 108 24.55 -10.30 3.57
N GLU A 109 25.82 -10.66 3.76
CA GLU A 109 26.37 -11.01 5.07
C GLU A 109 26.32 -9.82 6.03
N THR A 110 26.77 -8.64 5.57
CA THR A 110 26.74 -7.41 6.38
C THR A 110 25.31 -7.05 6.78
N LEU A 111 24.37 -7.08 5.84
CA LEU A 111 22.97 -6.78 6.12
C LEU A 111 22.33 -7.82 7.04
N THR A 112 22.70 -9.10 6.90
CA THR A 112 22.23 -10.18 7.78
C THR A 112 22.69 -9.95 9.22
N ALA A 113 23.96 -9.58 9.43
CA ALA A 113 24.50 -9.28 10.74
C ALA A 113 23.83 -8.04 11.37
N GLN A 114 23.69 -6.95 10.61
CA GLN A 114 23.03 -5.73 11.08
C GLN A 114 21.57 -5.99 11.47
N LEU A 115 20.83 -6.75 10.65
CA LEU A 115 19.44 -7.09 10.96
C LEU A 115 19.33 -7.97 12.21
N ALA A 116 20.25 -8.92 12.40
CA ALA A 116 20.29 -9.75 13.60
C ALA A 116 20.59 -8.93 14.86
N GLU A 117 21.52 -7.97 14.78
CA GLU A 117 21.87 -7.08 15.89
C GLU A 117 20.69 -6.20 16.32
N GLU A 118 20.02 -5.55 15.37
CA GLU A 118 18.84 -4.72 15.66
C GLU A 118 17.67 -5.55 16.18
N ALA A 119 17.43 -6.75 15.62
CA ALA A 119 16.42 -7.67 16.14
C ALA A 119 16.73 -8.12 17.57
N TRP A 120 18.01 -8.37 17.90
CA TRP A 120 18.44 -8.74 19.24
C TRP A 120 18.20 -7.62 20.25
N LYS A 121 18.49 -6.36 19.89
CA LYS A 121 18.21 -5.18 20.73
C LYS A 121 16.71 -5.08 21.06
N LEU A 122 15.84 -5.23 20.06
CA LEU A 122 14.38 -5.23 20.28
C LEU A 122 13.92 -6.40 21.15
N PHE A 123 14.46 -7.59 20.94
CA PHE A 123 14.17 -8.75 21.78
C PHE A 123 14.52 -8.50 23.26
N GLN A 124 15.73 -7.98 23.55
CA GLN A 124 16.14 -7.64 24.91
C GLN A 124 15.25 -6.58 25.56
N GLN A 125 14.78 -5.59 24.79
CA GLN A 125 13.83 -4.59 25.28
C GLN A 125 12.48 -5.21 25.65
N ILE A 126 11.98 -6.15 24.85
CA ILE A 126 10.73 -6.88 25.12
C ILE A 126 10.89 -7.72 26.40
N GLU A 127 11.96 -8.48 26.53
CA GLU A 127 12.23 -9.29 27.72
C GLU A 127 12.38 -8.41 28.97
N GLY A 128 13.09 -7.28 28.87
CA GLY A 128 13.24 -6.32 29.97
C GLY A 128 11.93 -5.67 30.43
N LYS A 129 10.90 -5.64 29.58
CA LYS A 129 9.55 -5.16 29.92
C LYS A 129 8.65 -6.24 30.56
N GLY A 130 9.11 -7.49 30.61
CA GLY A 130 8.37 -8.64 31.14
C GLY A 130 7.81 -9.57 30.07
N GLY A 131 8.41 -9.58 28.88
CA GLY A 131 8.11 -10.53 27.80
C GLY A 131 6.98 -10.08 26.86
N ILE A 132 6.77 -10.88 25.80
CA ILE A 132 5.91 -10.52 24.66
C ILE A 132 4.43 -10.29 25.03
N VAL A 133 3.88 -11.05 25.99
CA VAL A 133 2.46 -10.92 26.37
C VAL A 133 2.19 -9.55 26.98
N LYS A 134 3.05 -9.12 27.91
CA LYS A 134 2.90 -7.83 28.60
C LYS A 134 3.11 -6.65 27.66
N THR A 135 4.07 -6.74 26.73
CA THR A 135 4.31 -5.69 25.73
C THR A 135 3.24 -5.60 24.64
N LEU A 136 2.50 -6.67 24.40
CA LEU A 136 1.30 -6.63 23.57
C LEU A 136 0.12 -5.98 24.31
N GLN A 137 -0.04 -6.26 25.61
CA GLN A 137 -1.09 -5.67 26.43
C GLN A 137 -0.88 -4.17 26.67
N ASP A 138 0.35 -3.75 26.92
CA ASP A 138 0.69 -2.33 27.14
C ASP A 138 0.75 -1.50 25.85
N GLY A 139 0.73 -2.16 24.68
CA GLY A 139 0.67 -1.53 23.37
C GLY A 139 2.03 -1.18 22.75
N PHE A 140 3.16 -1.55 23.38
CA PHE A 140 4.50 -1.23 22.90
C PHE A 140 4.74 -1.69 21.46
N VAL A 141 4.45 -2.96 21.14
CA VAL A 141 4.65 -3.53 19.79
C VAL A 141 3.81 -2.79 18.76
N GLN A 142 2.57 -2.44 19.11
CA GLN A 142 1.64 -1.74 18.24
C GLN A 142 2.13 -0.32 17.94
N VAL A 143 2.69 0.38 18.92
CA VAL A 143 3.27 1.73 18.73
C VAL A 143 4.46 1.67 17.79
N GLU A 144 5.39 0.72 17.99
CA GLU A 144 6.55 0.56 17.11
C GLU A 144 6.15 0.29 15.65
N VAL A 145 5.17 -0.59 15.44
CA VAL A 145 4.65 -0.90 14.09
C VAL A 145 3.91 0.29 13.49
N GLU A 146 3.11 1.02 14.27
CA GLU A 146 2.38 2.20 13.79
C GLU A 146 3.34 3.34 13.40
N ASN A 147 4.45 3.52 14.11
CA ASN A 147 5.47 4.51 13.76
C ASN A 147 6.07 4.24 12.37
N VAL A 148 6.43 2.98 12.09
CA VAL A 148 6.92 2.57 10.76
C VAL A 148 5.82 2.72 9.70
N ALA A 149 4.58 2.33 10.02
CA ALA A 149 3.45 2.46 9.11
C ALA A 149 3.18 3.93 8.75
N LYS A 150 3.20 4.84 9.73
CA LYS A 150 3.05 6.29 9.52
C LYS A 150 4.15 6.84 8.63
N GLN A 151 5.41 6.47 8.89
CA GLN A 151 6.52 6.91 8.05
C GLN A 151 6.39 6.44 6.60
N ARG A 152 5.95 5.19 6.37
CA ARG A 152 5.66 4.69 5.02
C ARG A 152 4.50 5.41 4.36
N LYS A 153 3.40 5.66 5.08
CA LYS A 153 2.28 6.48 4.57
C LYS A 153 2.77 7.86 4.12
N ASP A 154 3.60 8.53 4.92
CA ASP A 154 4.13 9.84 4.58
C ASP A 154 5.08 9.78 3.36
N ASN A 155 5.88 8.72 3.24
CA ASN A 155 6.72 8.50 2.06
C ASN A 155 5.89 8.28 0.79
N VAL A 156 4.81 7.51 0.86
CA VAL A 156 3.87 7.27 -0.25
C VAL A 156 3.20 8.58 -0.66
N LYS A 157 2.70 9.36 0.31
CA LYS A 157 2.06 10.67 0.09
C LYS A 157 2.97 11.64 -0.67
N LYS A 158 4.27 11.63 -0.35
CA LYS A 158 5.30 12.45 -1.02
C LYS A 158 5.90 11.79 -2.27
N ARG A 159 5.39 10.63 -2.70
CA ARG A 159 5.92 9.80 -3.81
C ARG A 159 7.39 9.43 -3.67
N LYS A 160 7.92 9.41 -2.44
CA LYS A 160 9.25 8.86 -2.11
C LYS A 160 9.24 7.34 -2.24
N GLU A 161 8.13 6.71 -1.84
CA GLU A 161 7.87 5.29 -2.10
C GLU A 161 6.98 5.18 -3.34
N LYS A 162 7.54 4.60 -4.41
CA LYS A 162 6.89 4.52 -5.74
C LYS A 162 6.16 3.19 -5.89
N ILE A 163 4.91 3.28 -6.33
CA ILE A 163 4.01 2.16 -6.57
C ILE A 163 3.60 2.24 -8.04
N VAL A 164 4.29 1.47 -8.89
CA VAL A 164 4.04 1.42 -10.34
C VAL A 164 2.60 0.98 -10.60
N GLY A 165 1.92 1.69 -11.50
CA GLY A 165 0.51 1.51 -11.82
C GLY A 165 -0.46 2.23 -10.88
N THR A 166 0.04 2.77 -9.76
CA THR A 166 -0.76 3.53 -8.78
C THR A 166 -0.27 4.97 -8.65
N ASN A 167 0.67 5.27 -7.75
CA ASN A 167 1.14 6.65 -7.55
C ASN A 167 2.28 7.06 -8.53
N PHE A 168 2.72 6.11 -9.36
CA PHE A 168 3.76 6.29 -10.36
C PHE A 168 3.38 5.53 -11.63
N TYR A 169 3.42 6.21 -12.78
CA TYR A 169 2.92 5.69 -14.05
C TYR A 169 1.48 5.13 -13.95
N ALA A 170 0.56 5.95 -13.45
CA ALA A 170 -0.85 5.58 -13.37
C ALA A 170 -1.46 5.52 -14.77
N ASN A 171 -2.22 4.46 -15.07
CA ASN A 171 -2.96 4.36 -16.32
C ASN A 171 -4.46 4.62 -16.07
N LEU A 172 -4.99 5.70 -16.62
CA LEU A 172 -6.41 6.07 -16.47
C LEU A 172 -7.34 5.35 -17.44
N ALA A 173 -6.79 4.77 -18.50
CA ALA A 173 -7.53 4.06 -19.55
C ALA A 173 -7.62 2.54 -19.29
N GLU A 174 -7.00 2.07 -18.20
CA GLU A 174 -7.03 0.66 -17.85
C GLU A 174 -8.43 0.22 -17.42
N ALA A 175 -8.93 -0.87 -18.00
CA ALA A 175 -10.16 -1.48 -17.57
C ALA A 175 -9.94 -2.27 -16.27
N PRO A 176 -10.80 -2.10 -15.25
CA PRO A 176 -10.67 -2.86 -14.01
C PRO A 176 -10.94 -4.34 -14.27
N ILE A 177 -10.20 -5.22 -13.57
CA ILE A 177 -10.51 -6.65 -13.57
C ILE A 177 -11.84 -6.84 -12.84
N GLN A 178 -12.84 -7.34 -13.57
CA GLN A 178 -14.13 -7.70 -13.00
C GLN A 178 -14.05 -9.11 -12.44
N LYS A 179 -14.30 -9.25 -11.13
CA LYS A 179 -14.52 -10.55 -10.49
C LYS A 179 -15.99 -10.75 -10.21
N ALA A 180 -16.49 -11.95 -10.48
CA ALA A 180 -17.82 -12.34 -10.05
C ALA A 180 -17.89 -12.28 -8.52
N ARG A 181 -18.84 -11.54 -7.97
CA ARG A 181 -19.17 -11.64 -6.55
C ARG A 181 -19.90 -12.98 -6.37
N GLU A 182 -19.31 -13.91 -5.63
CA GLU A 182 -20.04 -15.08 -5.16
C GLU A 182 -21.10 -14.58 -4.16
N ASN A 183 -22.39 -14.73 -4.48
CA ASN A 183 -23.49 -14.37 -3.60
C ASN A 183 -23.52 -15.33 -2.40
N SER A 184 -22.70 -15.04 -1.39
CA SER A 184 -22.54 -15.83 -0.16
C SER A 184 -23.68 -15.61 0.85
N GLU A 185 -24.53 -14.58 0.65
CA GLU A 185 -25.63 -14.25 1.55
C GLU A 185 -26.72 -15.33 1.66
N ASN A 186 -26.88 -16.17 0.62
CA ASN A 186 -27.86 -17.25 0.64
C ASN A 186 -27.38 -18.49 1.41
N ASP A 187 -26.07 -18.73 1.47
CA ASP A 187 -25.50 -19.91 2.14
C ASP A 187 -25.42 -19.70 3.67
N GLU A 188 -25.10 -18.49 4.15
CA GLU A 188 -25.04 -18.18 5.59
C GLU A 188 -26.39 -18.33 6.32
N LYS A 189 -27.50 -18.02 5.64
CA LYS A 189 -28.85 -18.18 6.21
C LYS A 189 -29.29 -19.64 6.32
N GLN A 190 -28.79 -20.54 5.47
CA GLN A 190 -29.10 -21.97 5.55
C GLN A 190 -28.24 -22.71 6.59
N LEU A 191 -27.03 -22.23 6.87
CA LEU A 191 -26.09 -22.86 7.82
C LEU A 191 -26.29 -22.43 9.29
N SER A 192 -26.94 -21.28 9.54
CA SER A 192 -27.16 -20.74 10.89
C SER A 192 -28.42 -21.25 11.60
N SER A 193 -29.23 -22.09 10.95
CA SER A 193 -30.53 -22.53 11.49
C SER A 193 -30.49 -23.76 12.40
N SER A 194 -29.34 -24.40 12.61
CA SER A 194 -29.21 -25.52 13.56
C SER A 194 -29.00 -25.00 14.97
N ALA A 195 -29.94 -25.26 15.88
CA ALA A 195 -29.78 -24.95 17.30
C ALA A 195 -28.57 -25.71 17.89
N LEU A 196 -27.79 -25.03 18.74
CA LEU A 196 -26.67 -25.62 19.46
C LEU A 196 -27.17 -26.73 20.38
N ASN A 197 -26.46 -27.85 20.44
CA ASN A 197 -26.72 -28.87 21.44
C ASN A 197 -26.08 -28.47 22.78
N GLU A 198 -26.90 -28.05 23.74
CA GLU A 198 -26.45 -27.62 25.06
C GLU A 198 -25.69 -28.71 25.83
N GLU A 199 -26.02 -29.99 25.62
CA GLU A 199 -25.30 -31.11 26.24
C GLU A 199 -23.87 -31.22 25.71
N ASN A 200 -23.69 -31.02 24.40
CA ASN A 200 -22.35 -30.99 23.80
C ASN A 200 -21.52 -29.84 24.37
N VAL A 201 -22.12 -28.65 24.48
CA VAL A 201 -21.44 -27.46 25.03
C VAL A 201 -21.05 -27.69 26.49
N ALA A 202 -21.93 -28.26 27.31
CA ALA A 202 -21.63 -28.55 28.72
C ALA A 202 -20.50 -29.58 28.88
N GLN A 203 -20.49 -30.65 28.07
CA GLN A 203 -19.41 -31.64 28.07
C GLN A 203 -18.06 -31.04 27.63
N LEU A 204 -18.09 -30.17 26.61
CA LEU A 204 -16.92 -29.42 26.17
C LEU A 204 -16.38 -28.51 27.29
N GLN A 205 -17.26 -27.74 27.93
CA GLN A 205 -16.90 -26.84 29.04
C GLN A 205 -16.27 -27.60 30.22
N ALA A 206 -16.83 -28.75 30.60
CA ALA A 206 -16.28 -29.58 31.66
C ALA A 206 -14.84 -30.04 31.35
N GLY A 207 -14.60 -30.56 30.14
CA GLY A 207 -13.27 -31.00 29.74
C GLY A 207 -12.27 -29.85 29.57
N PHE A 208 -12.74 -28.65 29.20
CA PHE A 208 -11.91 -27.45 29.09
C PHE A 208 -11.44 -26.97 30.47
N GLY A 209 -12.34 -26.96 31.46
CA GLY A 209 -12.00 -26.62 32.85
C GLY A 209 -10.94 -27.52 33.49
N GLU A 210 -10.84 -28.78 33.04
CA GLU A 210 -9.81 -29.72 33.46
C GLU A 210 -8.49 -29.61 32.67
N LYS A 211 -8.34 -28.59 31.82
CA LYS A 211 -7.18 -28.39 30.92
C LYS A 211 -6.99 -29.52 29.90
N ARG A 212 -8.02 -30.33 29.63
CA ARG A 212 -8.07 -31.38 28.60
C ARG A 212 -8.74 -30.90 27.31
N TRP A 213 -8.51 -29.63 26.99
CA TRP A 213 -9.22 -28.92 25.92
C TRP A 213 -9.09 -29.58 24.54
N ILE A 214 -7.88 -29.98 24.12
CA ILE A 214 -7.68 -30.64 22.82
C ILE A 214 -8.34 -32.03 22.79
N GLU A 215 -8.09 -32.86 23.80
CA GLU A 215 -8.64 -34.22 23.86
C GLU A 215 -10.18 -34.20 23.83
N THR A 216 -10.77 -33.29 24.60
CA THR A 216 -12.23 -33.12 24.68
C THR A 216 -12.78 -32.60 23.35
N ALA A 217 -12.14 -31.59 22.74
CA ALA A 217 -12.58 -31.07 21.44
C ALA A 217 -12.53 -32.13 20.34
N VAL A 218 -11.46 -32.94 20.27
CA VAL A 218 -11.33 -34.04 19.30
C VAL A 218 -12.41 -35.09 19.54
N PHE A 219 -12.60 -35.52 20.80
CA PHE A 219 -13.61 -36.50 21.16
C PHE A 219 -15.02 -36.05 20.78
N MET A 220 -15.35 -34.78 21.04
CA MET A 220 -16.66 -34.21 20.73
C MET A 220 -16.84 -34.00 19.23
N ALA A 221 -15.80 -33.59 18.50
CA ALA A 221 -15.86 -33.49 17.04
C ALA A 221 -16.13 -34.86 16.38
N VAL A 222 -15.54 -35.95 16.89
CA VAL A 222 -15.86 -37.33 16.44
C VAL A 222 -17.33 -37.67 16.68
N ARG A 223 -17.93 -37.11 17.74
CA ARG A 223 -19.37 -37.21 18.05
C ARG A 223 -20.24 -36.19 17.31
N ARG A 224 -19.69 -35.55 16.27
CA ARG A 224 -20.36 -34.54 15.43
C ARG A 224 -20.71 -33.24 16.17
N ALA A 225 -20.00 -32.92 17.26
CA ALA A 225 -20.07 -31.57 17.80
C ALA A 225 -19.56 -30.57 16.76
N THR A 226 -20.25 -29.44 16.65
CA THR A 226 -19.95 -28.43 15.61
C THR A 226 -18.86 -27.45 16.06
N ALA A 227 -18.25 -26.75 15.11
CA ALA A 227 -17.30 -25.68 15.43
C ALA A 227 -17.94 -24.56 16.27
N GLN A 228 -19.23 -24.27 16.07
CA GLN A 228 -19.97 -23.29 16.86
C GLN A 228 -20.16 -23.75 18.32
N GLU A 229 -20.40 -25.03 18.55
CA GLU A 229 -20.49 -25.60 19.92
C GLU A 229 -19.14 -25.53 20.65
N ILE A 230 -18.04 -25.82 19.94
CA ILE A 230 -16.68 -25.67 20.47
C ILE A 230 -16.37 -24.21 20.82
N GLU A 231 -16.73 -23.26 19.94
CA GLU A 231 -16.55 -21.82 20.19
C GLU A 231 -17.39 -21.35 21.39
N ALA A 232 -18.65 -21.78 21.48
CA ALA A 232 -19.52 -21.45 22.61
C ALA A 232 -18.96 -21.96 23.94
N ALA A 233 -18.34 -23.15 23.95
CA ALA A 233 -17.67 -23.69 25.13
C ALA A 233 -16.41 -22.91 25.54
N LEU A 234 -15.65 -22.36 24.57
CA LEU A 234 -14.45 -21.54 24.84
C LEU A 234 -14.78 -20.16 25.44
N LYS A 235 -15.93 -19.56 25.11
CA LYS A 235 -16.33 -18.22 25.58
C LYS A 235 -16.61 -18.14 27.10
N ALA A 236 -16.69 -19.27 27.79
CA ALA A 236 -17.05 -19.32 29.21
C ALA A 236 -15.90 -18.96 30.18
N ASP A 237 -14.66 -18.75 29.70
CA ASP A 237 -13.50 -18.49 30.56
C ASP A 237 -13.16 -16.98 30.59
N GLU A 238 -13.33 -16.33 31.75
CA GLU A 238 -13.15 -14.88 31.97
C GLU A 238 -11.69 -14.40 31.83
N ALA A 239 -10.71 -15.30 31.67
CA ALA A 239 -9.27 -14.99 31.71
C ALA A 239 -8.64 -14.67 30.33
N SER A 240 -9.41 -14.15 29.36
CA SER A 240 -8.85 -13.83 28.04
C SER A 240 -7.94 -12.59 28.08
N VAL A 241 -6.72 -12.72 27.56
CA VAL A 241 -5.80 -11.59 27.39
C VAL A 241 -6.27 -10.72 26.22
N SER A 242 -6.70 -9.49 26.50
CA SER A 242 -7.11 -8.53 25.49
C SER A 242 -5.93 -7.70 24.98
N VAL A 243 -5.79 -7.60 23.66
CA VAL A 243 -4.68 -6.91 22.98
C VAL A 243 -5.27 -6.09 21.83
N LYS A 244 -4.79 -4.85 21.66
CA LYS A 244 -5.17 -4.02 20.51
C LYS A 244 -4.62 -4.64 19.22
N PRO A 245 -5.47 -4.94 18.21
CA PRO A 245 -5.01 -5.53 16.96
C PRO A 245 -4.19 -4.54 16.14
N ILE A 246 -3.17 -5.06 15.45
CA ILE A 246 -2.42 -4.33 14.43
C ILE A 246 -3.23 -4.38 13.14
N LYS A 247 -3.57 -3.21 12.60
CA LYS A 247 -4.36 -3.12 11.36
C LYS A 247 -3.48 -3.44 10.16
N GLN A 248 -3.90 -4.44 9.39
CA GLN A 248 -3.37 -4.67 8.06
C GLN A 248 -3.91 -3.61 7.09
N TRP A 249 -3.07 -3.12 6.19
CA TRP A 249 -3.42 -2.17 5.14
C TRP A 249 -2.52 -2.42 3.93
N ARG A 250 -2.85 -1.85 2.76
CA ARG A 250 -1.98 -1.91 1.58
C ARG A 250 -1.38 -0.55 1.29
N LEU A 251 -0.12 -0.56 0.86
CA LEU A 251 0.64 0.65 0.57
C LEU A 251 -0.05 1.56 -0.46
N ALA A 252 -0.78 0.96 -1.40
CA ALA A 252 -1.46 1.63 -2.50
C ALA A 252 -2.82 2.24 -2.13
N GLU A 253 -3.48 1.75 -1.06
CA GLU A 253 -4.87 2.09 -0.69
C GLU A 253 -5.18 3.59 -0.72
N PRO A 254 -4.32 4.49 -0.19
CA PRO A 254 -4.64 5.92 -0.21
C PRO A 254 -4.85 6.46 -1.62
N PHE A 255 -3.96 6.15 -2.57
CA PHE A 255 -4.09 6.63 -3.95
C PHE A 255 -5.20 5.90 -4.71
N GLU A 256 -5.46 4.63 -4.37
CA GLU A 256 -6.58 3.89 -4.94
C GLU A 256 -7.93 4.50 -4.55
N GLN A 257 -8.07 4.99 -3.31
CA GLN A 257 -9.28 5.72 -2.87
C GLN A 257 -9.49 7.01 -3.68
N LEU A 258 -8.43 7.78 -3.93
CA LEU A 258 -8.52 8.99 -4.78
C LEU A 258 -8.96 8.66 -6.21
N ARG A 259 -8.42 7.57 -6.78
CA ARG A 259 -8.81 7.11 -8.12
C ARG A 259 -10.27 6.68 -8.18
N LYS A 260 -10.75 5.94 -7.18
CA LYS A 260 -12.17 5.57 -7.07
C LYS A 260 -13.08 6.78 -6.98
N ALA A 261 -12.72 7.77 -6.17
CA ALA A 261 -13.47 9.02 -6.06
C ALA A 261 -13.52 9.78 -7.41
N SER A 262 -12.40 9.82 -8.14
CA SER A 262 -12.35 10.40 -9.49
C SER A 262 -13.21 9.62 -10.50
N GLU A 263 -13.23 8.29 -10.43
CA GLU A 263 -14.07 7.43 -11.26
C GLU A 263 -15.57 7.64 -10.96
N ALA A 264 -15.96 7.69 -9.69
CA ALA A 264 -17.33 8.01 -9.29
C ALA A 264 -17.75 9.41 -9.74
N HIS A 265 -16.84 10.40 -9.68
CA HIS A 265 -17.10 11.73 -10.20
C HIS A 265 -17.32 11.73 -11.72
N LEU A 266 -16.51 10.97 -12.48
CA LEU A 266 -16.69 10.77 -13.92
C LEU A 266 -18.04 10.15 -14.25
N GLU A 267 -18.47 9.12 -13.51
CA GLU A 267 -19.78 8.48 -13.71
C GLU A 267 -20.94 9.46 -13.48
N LYS A 268 -20.84 10.34 -12.48
CA LYS A 268 -21.89 11.30 -12.12
C LYS A 268 -21.94 12.54 -13.03
N HIS A 269 -20.79 13.06 -13.44
CA HIS A 269 -20.68 14.37 -14.12
C HIS A 269 -20.26 14.26 -15.59
N GLY A 270 -19.92 13.06 -16.07
CA GLY A 270 -19.50 12.81 -17.46
C GLY A 270 -18.06 13.20 -17.78
N ALA A 271 -17.31 13.76 -16.82
CA ALA A 271 -15.90 14.09 -16.97
C ALA A 271 -15.13 13.86 -15.66
N ARG A 272 -13.84 13.55 -15.77
CA ARG A 272 -12.95 13.48 -14.60
C ARG A 272 -12.64 14.89 -14.06
N PRO A 273 -12.34 15.05 -12.77
CA PRO A 273 -11.69 16.27 -12.28
C PRO A 273 -10.44 16.55 -13.12
N THR A 274 -10.33 17.77 -13.67
CA THR A 274 -9.38 18.10 -14.74
C THR A 274 -8.48 19.25 -14.36
N VAL A 275 -7.17 19.09 -14.58
CA VAL A 275 -6.16 20.13 -14.43
C VAL A 275 -5.62 20.54 -15.79
N HIS A 276 -5.42 21.84 -16.00
CA HIS A 276 -4.93 22.38 -17.27
C HIS A 276 -3.46 22.81 -17.14
N LEU A 277 -2.62 22.31 -18.03
CA LEU A 277 -1.21 22.67 -18.14
C LEU A 277 -1.04 23.81 -19.14
N ILE A 278 -0.43 24.91 -18.67
CA ILE A 278 0.01 26.04 -19.51
C ILE A 278 1.51 25.85 -19.76
N ASN A 279 1.84 25.31 -20.92
CA ASN A 279 3.21 25.01 -21.32
C ASN A 279 3.86 26.25 -21.95
N ILE A 280 5.01 26.66 -21.40
CA ILE A 280 5.74 27.86 -21.81
C ILE A 280 7.00 27.48 -22.59
N GLY A 281 7.17 28.11 -23.74
CA GLY A 281 8.33 27.92 -24.61
C GLY A 281 8.25 26.65 -25.47
N SER A 282 9.42 26.19 -25.93
CA SER A 282 9.55 24.99 -26.76
C SER A 282 9.45 23.71 -25.93
N ILE A 283 9.22 22.57 -26.60
CA ILE A 283 9.08 21.25 -25.95
C ILE A 283 10.21 20.96 -24.94
N PRO A 284 11.50 21.19 -25.23
CA PRO A 284 12.58 20.97 -24.26
C PRO A 284 12.42 21.76 -22.95
N ASN A 285 11.80 22.93 -23.00
CA ASN A 285 11.66 23.82 -21.84
C ASN A 285 10.60 23.32 -20.85
N TYR A 286 9.49 22.74 -21.35
CA TYR A 286 8.36 22.38 -20.49
C TYR A 286 8.16 20.86 -20.31
N LYS A 287 8.63 20.01 -21.24
CA LYS A 287 8.24 18.59 -21.29
C LYS A 287 8.48 17.84 -19.98
N ALA A 288 9.64 17.99 -19.37
CA ALA A 288 9.96 17.29 -18.13
C ALA A 288 9.01 17.66 -16.98
N ARG A 289 8.66 18.95 -16.85
CA ARG A 289 7.72 19.43 -15.82
C ARG A 289 6.29 19.05 -16.16
N ALA A 290 5.89 19.17 -17.42
CA ALA A 290 4.58 18.75 -17.89
C ALA A 290 4.34 17.27 -17.63
N ASP A 291 5.31 16.39 -17.94
CA ASP A 291 5.21 14.95 -17.68
C ASP A 291 5.20 14.64 -16.18
N PHE A 292 6.01 15.35 -15.38
CA PHE A 292 5.98 15.24 -13.92
C PHE A 292 4.61 15.59 -13.33
N ILE A 293 4.03 16.72 -13.73
CA ILE A 293 2.71 17.18 -13.28
C ILE A 293 1.61 16.25 -13.79
N THR A 294 1.72 15.77 -15.02
CA THR A 294 0.78 14.78 -15.59
C THR A 294 0.72 13.55 -14.70
N GLY A 295 1.86 12.89 -14.47
CA GLY A 295 1.92 11.72 -13.60
C GLY A 295 1.68 12.02 -12.12
N PHE A 296 1.73 13.29 -11.68
CA PHE A 296 1.36 13.72 -10.34
C PHE A 296 -0.15 13.68 -10.16
N PHE A 297 -0.93 14.23 -11.09
CA PHE A 297 -2.40 14.28 -10.99
C PHE A 297 -3.08 12.98 -11.47
N GLU A 298 -2.52 12.29 -12.45
CA GLU A 298 -3.00 10.96 -12.87
C GLU A 298 -2.91 9.92 -11.76
N ALA A 299 -1.98 10.09 -10.80
CA ALA A 299 -1.90 9.24 -9.61
C ALA A 299 -3.20 9.26 -8.77
N GLY A 300 -3.92 10.38 -8.79
CA GLY A 300 -5.24 10.53 -8.18
C GLY A 300 -6.39 10.21 -9.12
N GLY A 301 -6.13 9.82 -10.37
CA GLY A 301 -7.19 9.60 -11.33
C GLY A 301 -7.69 10.87 -12.02
N MET A 302 -7.04 12.02 -11.87
CA MET A 302 -7.46 13.28 -12.49
C MET A 302 -7.01 13.34 -13.96
N ALA A 303 -7.85 13.93 -14.82
CA ALA A 303 -7.47 14.19 -16.20
C ALA A 303 -6.54 15.41 -16.28
N VAL A 304 -5.64 15.40 -17.26
CA VAL A 304 -4.69 16.50 -17.48
C VAL A 304 -4.72 16.93 -18.93
N VAL A 305 -5.13 18.17 -19.18
CA VAL A 305 -5.17 18.78 -20.52
C VAL A 305 -3.93 19.64 -20.71
N LYS A 306 -3.19 19.45 -21.81
CA LYS A 306 -1.93 20.15 -22.08
C LYS A 306 -2.11 21.17 -23.20
N SER A 307 -1.72 22.42 -22.97
CA SER A 307 -1.57 23.39 -24.06
C SER A 307 -0.37 23.01 -24.94
N GLU A 308 -0.33 23.55 -26.16
CA GLU A 308 0.91 23.59 -26.93
C GLU A 308 1.93 24.54 -26.28
N GLY A 309 3.13 24.63 -26.84
CA GLY A 309 4.17 25.55 -26.37
C GLY A 309 3.77 27.01 -26.62
N ILE A 310 3.55 27.77 -25.54
CA ILE A 310 3.13 29.17 -25.58
C ILE A 310 4.31 30.08 -25.32
N HIS A 311 4.46 31.14 -26.12
CA HIS A 311 5.58 32.06 -26.02
C HIS A 311 5.22 33.44 -25.43
N THR A 312 3.94 33.75 -25.26
CA THR A 312 3.46 35.05 -24.76
C THR A 312 2.39 34.90 -23.70
N ALA A 313 2.34 35.83 -22.74
CA ALA A 313 1.37 35.79 -21.65
C ALA A 313 -0.07 35.98 -22.15
N GLU A 314 -0.28 36.83 -23.15
CA GLU A 314 -1.60 37.11 -23.72
C GLU A 314 -2.21 35.86 -24.35
N LYS A 315 -1.42 35.09 -25.10
CA LYS A 315 -1.86 33.83 -25.70
C LYS A 315 -2.21 32.82 -24.61
N ALA A 316 -1.36 32.69 -23.58
CA ALA A 316 -1.61 31.79 -22.46
C ALA A 316 -2.92 32.09 -21.72
N VAL A 317 -3.20 33.37 -21.46
CA VAL A 317 -4.45 33.80 -20.81
C VAL A 317 -5.65 33.53 -21.71
N SER A 318 -5.55 33.83 -23.01
CA SER A 318 -6.65 33.58 -23.95
C SER A 318 -7.02 32.09 -24.06
N GLU A 319 -6.02 31.21 -24.17
CA GLU A 319 -6.24 29.76 -24.21
C GLU A 319 -6.78 29.24 -22.88
N ALA A 320 -6.28 29.76 -21.75
CA ALA A 320 -6.78 29.39 -20.44
C ALA A 320 -8.27 29.76 -20.30
N ILE A 321 -8.66 30.98 -20.63
CA ILE A 321 -10.07 31.42 -20.57
C ILE A 321 -10.95 30.56 -21.47
N ASN A 322 -10.51 30.27 -22.69
CA ASN A 322 -11.25 29.42 -23.63
C ASN A 322 -11.43 27.98 -23.12
N ALA A 323 -10.45 27.45 -22.40
CA ALA A 323 -10.53 26.12 -21.80
C ALA A 323 -11.55 26.04 -20.65
N ASN A 324 -11.95 27.17 -20.07
CA ASN A 324 -12.93 27.29 -18.98
C ASN A 324 -12.68 26.32 -17.81
N GLY A 325 -11.41 26.08 -17.51
CA GLY A 325 -10.97 25.28 -16.37
C GLY A 325 -10.93 26.09 -15.07
N THR A 326 -10.79 25.40 -13.95
CA THR A 326 -10.69 26.04 -12.63
C THR A 326 -9.28 25.98 -12.05
N HIS A 327 -8.45 25.02 -12.48
CA HIS A 327 -7.10 24.81 -11.98
C HIS A 327 -6.10 24.75 -13.13
N TYR A 328 -5.14 25.67 -13.12
CA TYR A 328 -4.09 25.78 -14.13
C TYR A 328 -2.70 25.65 -13.49
N ILE A 329 -1.78 25.03 -14.21
CA ILE A 329 -0.40 24.83 -13.77
C ILE A 329 0.53 25.26 -14.88
N ILE A 330 1.40 26.22 -14.59
CA ILE A 330 2.41 26.70 -15.54
C ILE A 330 3.61 25.76 -15.52
N CYS A 331 4.01 25.30 -16.70
CA CYS A 331 5.18 24.45 -16.92
C CYS A 331 6.09 25.08 -17.98
N GLY A 332 7.33 25.39 -17.60
CA GLY A 332 8.35 25.98 -18.46
C GLY A 332 9.73 25.87 -17.82
N SER A 333 10.73 26.59 -18.32
CA SER A 333 12.03 26.68 -17.66
C SER A 333 12.05 27.80 -16.61
N ASP A 334 13.01 27.77 -15.67
CA ASP A 334 13.08 28.82 -14.64
C ASP A 334 13.36 30.20 -15.24
N GLU A 335 14.14 30.26 -16.32
CA GLU A 335 14.40 31.51 -17.04
C GLU A 335 13.13 32.08 -17.67
N SER A 336 12.21 31.21 -18.12
CA SER A 336 10.96 31.65 -18.74
C SER A 336 9.93 32.18 -17.75
N TYR A 337 10.08 31.87 -16.46
CA TYR A 337 9.06 32.19 -15.46
C TYR A 337 9.09 33.64 -14.99
N THR A 338 10.27 34.24 -14.83
CA THR A 338 10.47 35.55 -14.17
C THR A 338 9.56 36.64 -14.73
N ASP A 339 9.38 36.68 -16.05
CA ASP A 339 8.60 37.71 -16.72
C ASP A 339 7.17 37.24 -17.05
N ILE A 340 7.02 35.98 -17.46
CA ILE A 340 5.75 35.48 -18.01
C ILE A 340 4.76 35.10 -16.89
N VAL A 341 5.22 34.48 -15.80
CA VAL A 341 4.32 34.01 -14.73
C VAL A 341 3.55 35.16 -14.06
N PRO A 342 4.20 36.28 -13.64
CA PRO A 342 3.46 37.40 -13.04
C PRO A 342 2.42 38.03 -13.98
N ALA A 343 2.73 38.08 -15.29
CA ALA A 343 1.83 38.63 -16.29
C ALA A 343 0.59 37.74 -16.47
N ILE A 344 0.78 36.42 -16.61
CA ILE A 344 -0.31 35.43 -16.68
C ILE A 344 -1.16 35.48 -15.42
N ALA A 345 -0.54 35.47 -14.23
CA ALA A 345 -1.24 35.43 -12.96
C ALA A 345 -2.19 36.63 -12.78
N LYS A 346 -1.69 37.85 -13.01
CA LYS A 346 -2.49 39.07 -12.90
C LYS A 346 -3.67 39.08 -13.87
N ALA A 347 -3.41 38.75 -15.14
CA ALA A 347 -4.43 38.78 -16.18
C ALA A 347 -5.50 37.69 -15.97
N LEU A 348 -5.09 36.47 -15.58
CA LEU A 348 -6.02 35.37 -15.33
C LEU A 348 -6.90 35.63 -14.10
N LYS A 349 -6.33 36.17 -13.01
CA LYS A 349 -7.09 36.54 -11.81
C LYS A 349 -8.02 37.73 -12.04
N GLN A 350 -7.66 38.66 -12.92
CA GLN A 350 -8.54 39.76 -13.35
C GLN A 350 -9.73 39.23 -14.17
N ALA A 351 -9.50 38.25 -15.06
CA ALA A 351 -10.55 37.64 -15.86
C ALA A 351 -11.48 36.74 -15.02
N ASN A 352 -10.91 35.96 -14.08
CA ASN A 352 -11.66 35.11 -13.18
C ASN A 352 -10.89 34.90 -11.86
N SER A 353 -11.36 35.56 -10.80
CA SER A 353 -10.73 35.51 -9.48
C SER A 353 -10.78 34.14 -8.82
N ASN A 354 -11.68 33.25 -9.25
CA ASN A 354 -11.87 31.93 -8.67
C ASN A 354 -10.92 30.87 -9.25
N VAL A 355 -10.21 31.19 -10.33
CA VAL A 355 -9.23 30.28 -10.93
C VAL A 355 -8.07 30.06 -9.96
N LYS A 356 -7.62 28.83 -9.83
CA LYS A 356 -6.42 28.42 -9.10
C LYS A 356 -5.25 28.29 -10.05
N LEU A 357 -4.15 28.99 -9.76
CA LEU A 357 -2.96 29.02 -10.59
C LEU A 357 -1.73 28.55 -9.80
N TYR A 358 -1.08 27.51 -10.29
CA TYR A 358 0.14 26.96 -9.69
C TYR A 358 1.31 27.01 -10.66
N VAL A 359 2.52 26.91 -10.14
CA VAL A 359 3.76 26.83 -10.94
C VAL A 359 4.47 25.52 -10.67
N ALA A 360 4.91 24.83 -11.73
CA ALA A 360 5.69 23.61 -11.62
C ALA A 360 7.19 23.94 -11.45
N GLY A 361 7.83 23.32 -10.45
CA GLY A 361 9.24 23.54 -10.10
C GLY A 361 9.40 24.39 -8.85
N LYS A 362 10.54 24.20 -8.16
CA LYS A 362 10.90 24.96 -6.96
C LYS A 362 11.63 26.23 -7.39
N GLN A 363 11.24 27.38 -6.86
CA GLN A 363 11.87 28.66 -7.19
C GLN A 363 12.69 29.18 -6.00
N ALA A 364 13.49 30.21 -6.23
CA ALA A 364 14.13 30.92 -5.14
C ALA A 364 13.07 31.65 -4.28
N PRO A 365 13.23 31.76 -2.95
CA PRO A 365 12.19 32.29 -2.06
C PRO A 365 11.68 33.69 -2.42
N ASP A 366 12.56 34.56 -2.93
CA ASP A 366 12.25 35.90 -3.41
C ASP A 366 11.38 35.87 -4.69
N VAL A 367 11.68 34.95 -5.61
CA VAL A 367 10.87 34.71 -6.82
C VAL A 367 9.50 34.15 -6.46
N GLU A 368 9.42 33.20 -5.52
CA GLU A 368 8.14 32.66 -5.05
C GLU A 368 7.25 33.75 -4.44
N GLN A 369 7.82 34.63 -3.62
CA GLN A 369 7.09 35.75 -3.03
C GLN A 369 6.54 36.71 -4.11
N SER A 370 7.34 37.02 -5.13
CA SER A 370 6.90 37.85 -6.27
C SER A 370 5.73 37.20 -7.02
N PHE A 371 5.78 35.89 -7.26
CA PHE A 371 4.72 35.17 -7.96
C PHE A 371 3.43 35.10 -7.14
N VAL A 372 3.53 34.87 -5.83
CA VAL A 372 2.38 34.89 -4.92
C VAL A 372 1.72 36.28 -4.90
N GLN A 373 2.51 37.36 -4.84
CA GLN A 373 1.99 38.73 -4.93
C GLN A 373 1.30 39.01 -6.28
N ALA A 374 1.72 38.34 -7.36
CA ALA A 374 1.08 38.44 -8.66
C ALA A 374 -0.20 37.58 -8.79
N GLY A 375 -0.49 36.70 -7.83
CA GLY A 375 -1.70 35.89 -7.79
C GLY A 375 -1.50 34.38 -8.00
N VAL A 376 -0.27 33.86 -7.90
CA VAL A 376 -0.03 32.41 -7.87
C VAL A 376 -0.45 31.82 -6.52
N ASP A 377 -1.24 30.75 -6.54
CA ASP A 377 -1.79 30.08 -5.35
C ASP A 377 -0.81 29.06 -4.74
N GLY A 378 0.18 28.57 -5.49
CA GLY A 378 1.22 27.70 -4.95
C GLY A 378 2.18 27.10 -5.98
N PHE A 379 3.02 26.18 -5.49
CA PHE A 379 4.11 25.56 -6.25
C PHE A 379 4.09 24.05 -6.11
N ILE A 380 4.37 23.33 -7.19
CA ILE A 380 4.42 21.86 -7.21
C ILE A 380 5.78 21.42 -7.72
N HIS A 381 6.53 20.69 -6.89
CA HIS A 381 7.89 20.26 -7.20
C HIS A 381 8.20 18.87 -6.62
N ILE A 382 9.41 18.37 -6.87
CA ILE A 382 9.89 17.13 -6.27
C ILE A 382 9.91 17.28 -4.74
N GLY A 383 9.19 16.40 -4.04
CA GLY A 383 9.05 16.44 -2.58
C GLY A 383 7.77 17.11 -2.08
N SER A 384 6.98 17.75 -2.94
CA SER A 384 5.62 18.19 -2.59
C SER A 384 4.76 17.01 -2.14
N ASN A 385 3.86 17.24 -1.20
CA ASN A 385 2.93 16.21 -0.73
C ASN A 385 1.84 15.95 -1.78
N CYS A 386 2.11 15.00 -2.67
CA CYS A 386 1.24 14.68 -3.78
C CYS A 386 -0.18 14.34 -3.36
N TYR A 387 -0.32 13.50 -2.32
CA TYR A 387 -1.64 13.09 -1.86
C TYR A 387 -2.46 14.29 -1.35
N GLU A 388 -1.88 15.14 -0.50
CA GLU A 388 -2.59 16.29 0.07
C GLU A 388 -2.94 17.34 -1.00
N THR A 389 -2.06 17.57 -1.97
CA THR A 389 -2.34 18.48 -3.09
C THR A 389 -3.52 17.98 -3.93
N ILE A 390 -3.54 16.69 -4.29
CA ILE A 390 -4.66 16.11 -5.05
C ILE A 390 -5.96 16.19 -4.25
N VAL A 391 -5.93 15.85 -2.96
CA VAL A 391 -7.10 15.94 -2.08
C VAL A 391 -7.65 17.37 -2.05
N SER A 392 -6.78 18.39 -1.97
CA SER A 392 -7.22 19.79 -2.01
C SER A 392 -7.92 20.12 -3.33
N PHE A 393 -7.27 19.79 -4.46
CA PHE A 393 -7.81 20.07 -5.80
C PHE A 393 -9.15 19.37 -6.03
N MET A 394 -9.25 18.10 -5.64
CA MET A 394 -10.48 17.32 -5.73
C MET A 394 -11.62 17.95 -4.92
N LYS A 395 -11.36 18.38 -3.68
CA LYS A 395 -12.35 19.07 -2.85
C LYS A 395 -12.78 20.40 -3.47
N GLU A 396 -11.84 21.17 -3.97
CA GLU A 396 -12.10 22.45 -4.66
C GLU A 396 -12.91 22.26 -5.95
N MET A 397 -12.78 21.11 -6.60
CA MET A 397 -13.57 20.71 -7.78
C MET A 397 -14.88 19.98 -7.44
N GLY A 398 -15.22 19.81 -6.16
CA GLY A 398 -16.47 19.16 -5.73
C GLY A 398 -16.49 17.64 -5.87
N VAL A 399 -15.34 16.98 -5.87
CA VAL A 399 -15.23 15.51 -5.82
C VAL A 399 -15.53 15.03 -4.40
N ASP A 400 -16.44 14.06 -4.25
CA ASP A 400 -16.68 13.40 -2.97
C ASP A 400 -15.59 12.36 -2.70
N LEU A 401 -14.89 12.51 -1.56
CA LEU A 401 -13.78 11.65 -1.17
C LEU A 401 -14.18 10.59 -0.12
N ASN A 402 -15.45 10.56 0.29
CA ASN A 402 -15.93 9.63 1.32
C ASN A 402 -16.67 8.41 0.74
N GLU A 403 -16.73 8.26 -0.58
CA GLU A 403 -17.39 7.14 -1.27
C GLU A 403 -16.56 5.84 -1.31
#